data_AF-A0A9X2E1T6-F1
#
_entry.id   AF-A0A9X2E1T6-F1
#
_cell.length_a   1.000
_cell.length_b   1.000
_cell.length_c   1.000
_cell.angle_alpha   90.00
_cell.angle_beta   90.00
_cell.angle_gamma   90.00
#
_symmetry.space_group_name_H-M   'P 1'
#
loop_
_entity.id
_entity.type
_entity.pdbx_description
1 polymer ?
#
loop_
_entity_poly.entity_id
_entity_poly.type
_entity_poly.pdbx_seq_one_letter_code
_entity_poly.pdbx_strand_id
1 'polypeptide(L)' 'MAFQDIIAQLRQDITTAEDAGDEANAARLRKELDEALRTGEQEAEQQ' A
#
# COMPACT_ATOMS: atom_id res chain seq x y z
N MET A 1 8.39 -12.60 3.00
CA MET A 1 8.00 -11.89 4.23
C MET A 1 7.98 -10.37 4.01
N ALA A 2 9.06 -9.75 3.53
CA ALA A 2 9.13 -8.29 3.32
C ALA A 2 7.96 -7.65 2.51
N PHE A 3 7.44 -8.33 1.48
CA PHE A 3 6.34 -7.79 0.67
C PHE A 3 5.03 -7.62 1.46
N GLN A 4 4.69 -8.59 2.32
CA GLN A 4 3.49 -8.49 3.17
C GLN A 4 3.64 -7.39 4.23
N ASP A 5 4.87 -7.17 4.73
CA ASP A 5 5.18 -6.11 5.68
C ASP A 5 5.01 -4.72 5.04
N ILE A 6 5.43 -4.55 3.78
CA ILE A 6 5.23 -3.30 3.01
C ILE A 6 3.74 -3.00 2.85
N ILE A 7 2.92 -4.00 2.53
CA ILE A 7 1.46 -3.81 2.42
C ILE A 7 0.83 -3.44 3.76
N ALA A 8 1.27 -4.07 4.85
CA ALA A 8 0.80 -3.75 6.19
C ALA A 8 1.16 -2.29 6.56
N GLN A 9 2.37 -1.84 6.25
CA GLN A 9 2.81 -0.47 6.49
C GLN A 9 1.98 0.54 5.69
N LEU A 10 1.80 0.31 4.38
CA LEU A 10 1.02 1.21 3.53
C LEU A 10 -0.42 1.35 4.03
N ARG A 11 -1.05 0.26 4.49
CA ARG A 11 -2.39 0.30 5.09
C ARG A 11 -2.43 1.13 6.37
N GLN A 12 -1.42 0.99 7.23
CA GLN A 12 -1.31 1.79 8.46
C GLN A 12 -1.15 3.29 8.15
N ASP A 13 -0.29 3.61 7.19
CA ASP A 13 -0.02 5.00 6.81
C ASP A 13 -1.26 5.65 6.19
N ILE A 14 -2.04 4.90 5.39
CA ILE A 14 -3.33 5.37 4.85
C ILE A 14 -4.28 5.73 5.99
N THR A 15 -4.48 4.83 6.95
CA THR A 15 -5.36 5.11 8.11
C THR A 15 -4.87 6.33 8.88
N THR A 16 -3.56 6.48 9.07
CA THR A 16 -2.98 7.64 9.77
C THR A 16 -3.21 8.94 9.00
N ALA A 17 -3.08 8.93 7.67
CA ALA A 17 -3.36 10.09 6.83
C ALA A 17 -4.85 10.47 6.82
N GLU A 18 -5.74 9.46 6.79
CA GLU A 18 -7.19 9.67 6.89
C GLU A 18 -7.59 10.25 8.25
N ASP A 19 -7.05 9.72 9.35
CA ASP A 19 -7.28 10.23 10.71
C ASP A 19 -6.77 11.67 10.88
N ALA A 20 -5.70 12.03 10.16
CA ALA A 20 -5.17 13.40 10.13
C ALA A 20 -5.95 14.35 9.20
N GLY A 21 -6.90 13.84 8.41
CA GLY A 21 -7.62 14.60 7.37
C GLY A 21 -6.77 14.97 6.15
N ASP A 22 -5.62 14.32 5.97
CA ASP A 22 -4.74 14.54 4.82
C ASP A 22 -5.16 13.65 3.64
N GLU A 23 -6.23 14.06 2.97
CA GLU A 23 -6.80 13.34 1.83
C GLU A 23 -5.82 13.22 0.66
N ALA A 24 -4.96 14.23 0.46
CA ALA A 24 -3.97 14.22 -0.62
C ALA A 24 -2.91 13.14 -0.39
N ASN A 25 -2.42 13.02 0.85
CA ASN A 25 -1.48 11.97 1.22
C ASN A 25 -2.13 10.59 1.21
N ALA A 26 -3.35 10.45 1.76
CA ALA A 26 -4.10 9.19 1.71
C ALA A 26 -4.32 8.71 0.27
N ALA A 27 -4.64 9.62 -0.66
CA ALA A 27 -4.80 9.29 -2.07
C ALA A 27 -3.50 8.82 -2.74
N ARG A 28 -2.34 9.37 -2.35
CA ARG A 28 -1.03 8.92 -2.84
C ARG A 28 -0.71 7.52 -2.32
N LEU A 29 -0.83 7.31 -1.01
CA LEU A 29 -0.53 6.03 -0.37
C LEU A 29 -1.44 4.90 -0.90
N ARG A 30 -2.71 5.20 -1.20
CA ARG A 30 -3.62 4.24 -1.86
C ARG A 30 -3.12 3.81 -3.24
N LYS A 31 -2.53 4.71 -4.04
CA LYS A 31 -1.94 4.34 -5.34
C LYS A 31 -0.70 3.47 -5.17
N GLU A 32 0.15 3.80 -4.20
CA GLU A 32 1.34 3.01 -3.88
C GLU A 32 0.96 1.59 -3.41
N LEU A 33 -0.11 1.46 -2.62
CA LEU A 33 -0.67 0.16 -2.23
C LEU A 33 -1.17 -0.65 -3.42
N ASP A 34 -1.89 -0.02 -4.35
CA ASP A 34 -2.37 -0.67 -5.58
C ASP A 34 -1.21 -1.16 -6.46
N GLU A 35 -0.15 -0.35 -6.62
CA GLU A 35 1.05 -0.72 -7.36
C GLU A 35 1.80 -1.86 -6.68
N ALA A 36 1.95 -1.81 -5.36
CA ALA A 36 2.55 -2.88 -4.59
C ALA A 36 1.78 -4.19 -4.80
N LEU A 37 0.47 -4.19 -4.60
CA LEU A 37 -0.40 -5.37 -4.79
C LEU A 37 -0.22 -6.01 -6.17
N ARG A 38 -0.27 -5.20 -7.24
CA ARG A 38 -0.06 -5.69 -8.62
C ARG A 38 1.31 -6.31 -8.81
N THR A 39 2.34 -5.71 -8.22
CA THR A 39 3.72 -6.23 -8.31
C THR A 39 3.81 -7.60 -7.63
N GLY A 40 3.22 -7.75 -6.44
CA GLY A 40 3.19 -9.03 -5.74
C GLY A 40 2.39 -10.11 -6.46
N GLU A 41 1.29 -9.74 -7.14
CA GLU A 41 0.53 -10.65 -8.00
C GLU A 41 1.37 -11.13 -9.19
N GLN A 42 2.08 -10.21 -9.88
CA GLN A 42 2.97 -10.55 -11.00
C GLN A 42 4.16 -11.43 -10.59
N GLU A 43 4.67 -11.26 -9.37
CA GLU A 43 5.73 -12.12 -8.82
C GLU A 43 5.22 -13.50 -8.41
N ALA A 44 3.94 -13.61 -8.04
CA ALA A 44 3.30 -14.88 -7.69
C ALA A 44 2.92 -15.71 -8.92
N GLU A 45 2.53 -15.08 -10.03
CA GLU A 45 2.18 -15.77 -11.28
C GLU A 45 3.39 -16.29 -12.08
N GLN A 46 4.60 -15.80 -11.78
CA GLN A 46 5.85 -16.20 -12.45
C GLN A 46 6.62 -17.34 -11.74
N GLN A 47 6.06 -17.90 -10.66
CA GLN A 47 6.65 -18.99 -9.87
C GLN A 47 5.86 -20.29 -10.03
#